data_AF-A0A2T3XUI2-F1
#
_entry.id   AF-A0A2T3XUI2-F1
#
_cell.length_a   1.000
_cell.length_b   1.000
_cell.length_c   1.000
_cell.angle_alpha   90.00
_cell.angle_beta   90.00
_cell.angle_gamma   90.00
#
_symmetry.space_group_name_H-M   'P 1'
#
loop_
_entity.id
_entity.type
_entity.pdbx_description
1 polymer ?
#
loop_
_entity_poly.entity_id
_entity_poly.type
_entity_poly.pdbx_seq_one_letter_code
_entity_poly.pdbx_strand_id
1 'polypeptide(L)'
;MRIAVEYADIAQRMTVVRLDRHGLTANIADDATLPQLGLPRAARVLCAGETLCELRLVPRALVRAGGRSLELTMQPSRIDDDLSFWQAVYARRHLYPDVPARGDHADDRPNRSSEAWHSPQPEISTAESASAATCSRAAFMLSTANEALFFSEWLEFHFAELAAHARAMASPSNLLDLDRRRTDATVNVAFIYRYSCNSNAVHRATDELCARMAQEAEQCFGVCSRYELLDEQKDLAPPDGRLRSVPSAWQPGRHSN
;
A
#
# COMPACT_ATOMS: atom_id res chain seq x y z
N MET A 1 -5.41 9.18 -13.64
CA MET A 1 -5.23 10.65 -13.54
C MET A 1 -3.77 10.98 -13.81
N ARG A 2 -3.44 11.92 -14.70
CA ARG A 2 -2.04 12.27 -15.04
C ARG A 2 -1.62 13.55 -14.31
N ILE A 3 -0.85 13.39 -13.24
CA ILE A 3 -0.33 14.50 -12.44
C ILE A 3 0.98 15.01 -13.06
N ALA A 4 1.21 16.30 -13.01
CA ALA A 4 2.50 16.92 -13.30
C ALA A 4 2.86 17.95 -12.22
N VAL A 5 4.15 18.23 -12.10
CA VAL A 5 4.70 19.22 -11.16
C VAL A 5 5.45 20.28 -11.96
N GLU A 6 5.24 21.54 -11.60
CA GLU A 6 6.03 22.68 -12.07
C GLU A 6 6.59 23.43 -10.86
N TYR A 7 7.90 23.64 -10.82
CA TYR A 7 8.51 24.54 -9.84
C TYR A 7 8.47 25.97 -10.37
N ALA A 8 8.27 26.94 -9.50
CA ALA A 8 8.16 28.35 -9.90
C ALA A 8 9.42 28.88 -10.61
N ASP A 9 10.59 28.32 -10.30
CA ASP A 9 11.90 28.72 -10.78
C ASP A 9 12.47 27.78 -11.88
N ILE A 10 11.70 26.79 -12.34
CA ILE A 10 12.16 25.80 -13.33
C ILE A 10 11.14 25.72 -14.47
N ALA A 11 11.59 25.99 -15.69
CA ALA A 11 10.73 26.01 -16.88
C ALA A 11 10.17 24.63 -17.27
N GLN A 12 10.74 23.55 -16.75
CA GLN A 12 10.35 22.19 -17.10
C GLN A 12 9.16 21.70 -16.27
N ARG A 13 8.12 21.23 -16.97
CA ARG A 13 7.03 20.44 -16.40
C ARG A 13 7.46 18.98 -16.24
N MET A 14 7.34 18.46 -15.02
CA MET A 14 7.75 17.10 -14.66
C MET A 14 6.50 16.22 -14.56
N THR A 15 6.38 15.19 -15.40
CA THR A 15 5.23 14.26 -15.31
C THR A 15 5.48 13.27 -14.17
N VAL A 16 4.53 13.20 -13.23
CA VAL A 16 4.57 12.20 -12.15
C VAL A 16 4.26 10.84 -12.74
N VAL A 17 5.18 9.90 -12.55
CA VAL A 17 5.08 8.51 -13.02
C VAL A 17 4.75 7.55 -11.90
N ARG A 18 5.02 7.91 -10.64
CA ARG A 18 4.73 7.08 -9.49
C ARG A 18 4.33 7.92 -8.28
N LEU A 19 3.32 7.45 -7.57
CA LEU A 19 2.87 7.97 -6.29
C LEU A 19 2.86 6.78 -5.32
N ASP A 20 3.85 6.72 -4.43
CA ASP A 20 4.07 5.60 -3.52
C ASP A 20 4.61 6.07 -2.17
N ARG A 21 5.00 5.12 -1.29
CA ARG A 21 5.56 5.41 0.04
C ARG A 21 6.87 6.22 0.05
N HIS A 22 7.51 6.43 -1.11
CA HIS A 22 8.69 7.28 -1.23
C HIS A 22 8.33 8.71 -1.61
N GLY A 23 7.14 8.94 -2.15
CA GLY A 23 6.60 10.25 -2.49
C GLY A 23 6.11 10.34 -3.93
N LEU A 24 6.18 11.55 -4.49
CA LEU A 24 5.87 11.84 -5.88
C LEU A 24 7.13 11.67 -6.72
N THR A 25 7.19 10.63 -7.54
CA THR A 25 8.32 10.43 -8.47
C THR A 25 7.96 10.89 -9.86
N ALA A 26 8.78 11.77 -10.42
CA ALA A 26 8.60 12.31 -11.77
C ALA A 26 9.82 12.05 -12.65
N ASN A 27 9.55 11.84 -13.94
CA ASN A 27 10.60 11.74 -14.96
C ASN A 27 11.06 13.13 -15.39
N ILE A 28 12.38 13.26 -15.52
CA ILE A 28 13.07 14.47 -15.90
C ILE A 28 14.07 14.15 -17.01
N ALA A 29 14.13 15.02 -18.02
CA ALA A 29 15.19 14.96 -19.03
C ALA A 29 16.56 15.31 -18.43
N ASP A 30 17.61 14.57 -18.77
CA ASP A 30 18.98 14.73 -18.22
C ASP A 30 19.61 16.12 -18.47
N ASP A 31 19.08 16.89 -19.42
CA ASP A 31 19.54 18.25 -19.74
C ASP A 31 18.78 19.37 -19.02
N ALA A 32 17.80 19.01 -18.17
CA ALA A 32 17.01 19.99 -17.46
C ALA A 32 17.74 20.63 -16.29
N THR A 33 17.36 21.87 -15.98
CA THR A 33 17.75 22.50 -14.71
C THR A 33 17.04 21.79 -13.56
N LEU A 34 17.82 21.16 -12.67
CA LEU A 34 17.30 20.39 -11.56
C LEU A 34 17.07 21.26 -10.32
N PRO A 35 15.99 21.02 -9.56
CA PRO A 35 15.81 21.67 -8.28
C PRO A 35 16.88 21.17 -7.29
N GLN A 36 17.34 22.06 -6.42
CA GLN A 36 18.25 21.68 -5.35
C GLN A 36 17.59 20.69 -4.40
N LEU A 37 18.29 19.59 -4.11
CA LEU A 37 17.82 18.57 -3.16
C LEU A 37 17.76 19.11 -1.73
N GLY A 38 16.80 18.61 -0.96
CA GLY A 38 16.67 18.83 0.49
C GLY A 38 16.01 20.15 0.90
N LEU A 39 15.82 21.10 -0.02
CA LEU A 39 15.17 22.38 0.28
C LEU A 39 13.72 22.43 -0.20
N PRO A 40 12.76 22.88 0.64
CA PRO A 40 11.39 23.11 0.21
C PRO A 40 11.29 24.21 -0.85
N ARG A 41 10.65 23.91 -1.99
CA ARG A 41 10.41 24.86 -3.09
C ARG A 41 8.93 24.94 -3.42
N ALA A 42 8.47 26.14 -3.78
CA ALA A 42 7.11 26.35 -4.24
C ALA A 42 6.88 25.63 -5.57
N ALA A 43 5.80 24.87 -5.64
CA ALA A 43 5.44 24.06 -6.79
C ALA A 43 3.93 24.13 -7.06
N ARG A 44 3.58 24.04 -8.33
CA ARG A 44 2.21 23.85 -8.81
C ARG A 44 2.04 22.39 -9.19
N VAL A 45 1.02 21.75 -8.61
CA VAL A 45 0.59 20.42 -9.02
C VAL A 45 -0.51 20.58 -10.05
N LEU A 46 -0.33 19.95 -11.19
CA LEU A 46 -1.22 20.05 -12.34
C LEU A 46 -1.87 18.72 -12.65
N CYS A 47 -3.10 18.76 -13.18
CA CYS A 47 -3.74 17.61 -13.81
C CYS A 47 -4.44 18.08 -15.09
N ALA A 48 -4.16 17.39 -16.21
CA ALA A 48 -4.68 17.78 -17.52
C ALA A 48 -4.40 19.26 -17.90
N GLY A 49 -3.30 19.82 -17.39
CA GLY A 49 -2.90 21.22 -17.65
C GLY A 49 -3.54 22.25 -16.71
N GLU A 50 -4.51 21.86 -15.89
CA GLU A 50 -5.12 22.71 -14.87
C GLU A 50 -4.39 22.57 -13.53
N THR A 51 -4.31 23.66 -12.76
CA THR A 51 -3.73 23.62 -11.41
C THR A 51 -4.69 22.93 -10.44
N LEU A 52 -4.24 21.83 -9.85
CA LEU A 52 -4.94 21.14 -8.76
C LEU A 52 -4.74 21.87 -7.44
N CYS A 53 -3.48 22.17 -7.12
CA CYS A 53 -3.09 22.88 -5.91
C CYS A 53 -1.69 23.49 -6.06
N GLU A 54 -1.38 24.42 -5.17
CA GLU A 54 -0.05 24.97 -4.97
C GLU A 54 0.44 24.56 -3.60
N LEU A 55 1.68 24.06 -3.52
CA LEU A 55 2.26 23.58 -2.27
C LEU A 55 3.78 23.66 -2.31
N ARG A 56 4.42 23.40 -1.18
CA ARG A 56 5.89 23.30 -1.15
C ARG A 56 6.33 21.84 -1.22
N LEU A 57 7.15 21.52 -2.21
CA LEU A 57 7.75 20.20 -2.38
C LEU A 57 9.23 20.23 -1.98
N VAL A 58 9.71 19.18 -1.35
CA VAL A 58 11.12 18.93 -1.08
C VAL A 58 11.60 17.84 -2.04
N PRO A 59 12.52 18.15 -2.98
CA PRO A 59 13.19 17.13 -3.77
C PRO A 59 14.11 16.30 -2.85
N ARG A 60 13.87 14.99 -2.76
CA ARG A 60 14.57 14.09 -1.81
C ARG A 60 15.67 13.27 -2.46
N ALA A 61 15.39 12.74 -3.64
CA ALA A 61 16.29 11.81 -4.31
C ALA A 61 16.24 12.02 -5.82
N LEU A 62 17.39 11.81 -6.46
CA LEU A 62 17.55 11.81 -7.90
C LEU A 62 18.24 10.51 -8.30
N VAL A 63 17.60 9.71 -9.14
CA VAL A 63 18.10 8.40 -9.58
C VAL A 63 18.12 8.37 -11.10
N ARG A 64 19.12 7.71 -11.69
CA ARG A 64 19.16 7.51 -13.14
C ARG A 64 18.28 6.32 -13.52
N ALA A 65 17.25 6.56 -14.33
CA ALA A 65 16.26 5.55 -14.73
C ALA A 65 16.66 4.74 -15.98
N GLY A 66 17.87 4.97 -16.50
CA GLY A 66 18.36 4.41 -17.76
C GLY A 66 18.31 5.42 -18.91
N GLY A 67 19.20 5.26 -19.90
CA GLY A 67 19.34 6.22 -20.99
C GLY A 67 19.69 7.64 -20.51
N ARG A 68 18.98 8.65 -21.06
CA ARG A 68 19.07 10.09 -20.72
C ARG A 68 17.89 10.56 -19.84
N SER A 69 17.33 9.67 -19.02
CA SER A 69 16.22 10.01 -18.12
C SER A 69 16.64 9.92 -16.66
N LEU A 70 16.22 10.92 -15.88
CA LEU A 70 16.36 10.98 -14.43
C LEU A 70 14.99 10.83 -13.78
N GLU A 71 14.94 10.17 -12.63
CA GLU A 71 13.77 10.11 -11.74
C GLU A 71 14.05 11.00 -10.53
N LEU A 72 13.16 11.96 -10.29
CA LEU A 72 13.18 12.80 -9.11
C LEU A 72 12.03 12.44 -8.18
N THR A 73 12.35 12.04 -6.96
CA THR A 73 11.37 11.80 -5.90
C THR A 73 11.22 13.04 -5.02
N MET A 74 9.99 13.46 -4.81
CA MET A 74 9.61 14.67 -4.10
C MET A 74 8.59 14.34 -3.01
N GLN A 75 8.57 15.12 -1.94
CA GLN A 75 7.59 15.00 -0.87
C GLN A 75 7.01 16.37 -0.50
N PRO A 76 5.73 16.45 -0.09
CA PRO A 76 5.21 17.65 0.56
C PRO A 76 6.10 18.07 1.73
N SER A 77 6.30 19.38 1.90
CA SER A 77 7.21 19.90 2.91
C SER A 77 6.62 19.93 4.31
N ARG A 78 5.29 20.04 4.39
CA ARG A 78 4.49 20.17 5.61
C ARG A 78 3.26 19.28 5.53
N ILE A 79 2.67 19.01 6.68
CA ILE A 79 1.39 18.29 6.79
C ILE A 79 0.25 19.03 6.06
N ASP A 80 0.22 20.37 6.11
CA ASP A 80 -0.80 21.16 5.41
C ASP A 80 -0.64 21.07 3.88
N ASP A 81 0.60 20.99 3.39
CA ASP A 81 0.91 20.80 1.97
C ASP A 81 0.44 19.40 1.51
N ASP A 82 0.68 18.39 2.33
CA ASP A 82 0.25 17.00 2.07
C ASP A 82 -1.28 16.88 2.04
N LEU A 83 -1.95 17.39 3.06
CA LEU A 83 -3.41 17.38 3.12
C LEU A 83 -4.03 18.11 1.93
N SER A 84 -3.50 19.29 1.58
CA SER A 84 -3.96 20.06 0.42
C SER A 84 -3.79 19.29 -0.89
N PHE A 85 -2.67 18.58 -1.05
CA PHE A 85 -2.44 17.71 -2.20
C PHE A 85 -3.49 16.61 -2.29
N TRP A 86 -3.71 15.85 -1.22
CA TRP A 86 -4.65 14.73 -1.22
C TRP A 86 -6.10 15.17 -1.38
N GLN A 87 -6.49 16.31 -0.78
CA GLN A 87 -7.82 16.88 -0.99
C GLN A 87 -8.04 17.29 -2.45
N ALA A 88 -7.05 17.91 -3.09
CA ALA A 88 -7.14 18.28 -4.51
C ALA A 88 -7.21 17.05 -5.42
N VAL A 89 -6.44 16.00 -5.12
CA VAL A 89 -6.50 14.71 -5.82
C VAL A 89 -7.87 14.06 -5.68
N TYR A 90 -8.42 14.02 -4.46
CA TYR A 90 -9.74 13.46 -4.18
C TYR A 90 -10.83 14.22 -4.94
N ALA A 91 -10.88 15.55 -4.78
CA ALA A 91 -11.87 16.40 -5.43
C ALA A 91 -11.84 16.25 -6.96
N ARG A 92 -10.64 16.17 -7.58
CA ARG A 92 -10.51 15.97 -9.02
C ARG A 92 -11.11 14.64 -9.48
N ARG A 93 -10.86 13.55 -8.74
CA ARG A 93 -11.40 12.22 -9.06
C ARG A 93 -12.91 12.14 -8.87
N HIS A 94 -13.43 12.86 -7.87
CA HIS A 94 -14.87 12.90 -7.61
C HIS A 94 -15.63 13.72 -8.67
N LEU A 95 -15.07 14.86 -9.11
CA LEU A 95 -15.70 15.71 -10.11
C LEU A 95 -15.61 15.15 -11.54
N TYR A 96 -14.61 14.31 -11.83
CA TYR A 96 -14.37 13.76 -13.17
C TYR A 96 -14.13 12.24 -13.14
N PRO A 97 -15.17 11.44 -12.81
CA PRO A 97 -15.05 9.99 -12.71
C PRO A 97 -14.79 9.30 -14.08
N ASP A 98 -15.17 9.96 -15.17
CA ASP A 98 -15.18 9.41 -16.54
C ASP A 98 -13.90 9.67 -17.35
N VAL A 99 -12.82 10.19 -16.74
CA VAL A 99 -11.52 10.20 -17.43
C VAL A 99 -10.88 8.84 -17.20
N PRO A 100 -10.95 7.89 -18.16
CA PRO A 100 -10.27 6.62 -17.99
C PRO A 100 -8.81 6.93 -17.71
N ALA A 101 -8.28 6.35 -16.64
CA ALA A 101 -6.85 6.21 -16.44
C ALA A 101 -6.32 5.29 -17.54
N ARG A 102 -6.23 5.80 -18.77
CA ARG A 102 -5.64 5.08 -19.90
C ARG A 102 -4.13 5.15 -19.67
N GLY A 103 -3.63 4.09 -19.08
CA GLY A 103 -2.25 3.89 -18.66
C GLY A 103 -2.18 2.66 -17.78
N ASP A 104 -1.93 1.53 -18.42
CA ASP A 104 -1.72 0.21 -17.84
C ASP A 104 -0.79 0.26 -16.62
N HIS A 105 -1.37 -0.01 -15.45
CA HIS A 105 -0.70 -0.72 -14.35
C HIS A 105 -1.76 -1.62 -13.69
N ALA A 106 -2.41 -2.44 -14.50
CA ALA A 106 -2.73 -3.78 -14.03
C ALA A 106 -1.39 -4.50 -13.89
N ASP A 107 -1.10 -5.04 -12.71
CA ASP A 107 0.07 -5.91 -12.44
C ASP A 107 1.43 -5.40 -12.90
N ASP A 108 2.12 -4.57 -12.11
CA ASP A 108 3.59 -4.61 -12.12
C ASP A 108 4.20 -4.06 -10.81
N ARG A 109 3.98 -4.75 -9.69
CA ARG A 109 5.12 -5.05 -8.83
C ARG A 109 5.81 -6.24 -9.50
N PRO A 110 7.15 -6.27 -9.65
CA PRO A 110 7.80 -7.48 -10.11
C PRO A 110 7.39 -8.59 -9.15
N ASN A 111 6.68 -9.54 -9.73
CA ASN A 111 6.37 -10.87 -9.26
C ASN A 111 7.47 -11.39 -8.30
N ARG A 112 7.34 -11.09 -7.00
CA ARG A 112 7.76 -12.05 -6.00
C ARG A 112 6.64 -13.06 -5.98
N SER A 113 6.83 -14.10 -6.77
CA SER A 113 6.03 -15.31 -6.81
C SER A 113 5.59 -15.66 -5.39
N SER A 114 4.30 -15.53 -5.13
CA SER A 114 3.66 -16.27 -4.04
C SER A 114 2.29 -16.64 -4.57
N GLU A 115 2.27 -17.83 -5.12
CA GLU A 115 1.10 -18.59 -5.52
C GLU A 115 0.00 -18.46 -4.46
N ALA A 116 -1.22 -18.21 -4.93
CA ALA A 116 -2.49 -18.53 -4.28
C ALA A 116 -2.41 -18.83 -2.77
N TRP A 117 -2.42 -17.80 -1.91
CA TRP A 117 -2.71 -17.85 -0.47
C TRP A 117 -2.30 -19.13 0.30
N HIS A 118 -1.16 -19.73 -0.02
CA HIS A 118 -0.61 -20.86 0.72
C HIS A 118 0.58 -20.36 1.55
N SER A 119 0.52 -20.69 2.82
CA SER A 119 1.45 -20.39 3.93
C SER A 119 2.85 -19.91 3.53
N PRO A 120 3.36 -18.83 4.14
CA PRO A 120 4.69 -18.33 3.82
C PRO A 120 5.76 -19.33 4.28
N GLN A 121 6.38 -20.03 3.33
CA GLN A 121 7.64 -20.72 3.55
C GLN A 121 8.78 -19.79 3.07
N PRO A 122 9.69 -19.33 3.94
CA PRO A 122 10.75 -18.42 3.52
C PRO A 122 11.93 -19.22 2.97
N GLU A 123 12.15 -19.17 1.66
CA GLU A 123 13.46 -19.47 1.07
C GLU A 123 14.29 -18.18 0.98
N ILE A 124 15.05 -17.89 2.03
CA ILE A 124 16.29 -17.12 1.92
C ILE A 124 17.34 -17.82 2.80
N SER A 125 18.28 -18.49 2.15
CA SER A 125 19.50 -18.99 2.78
C SER A 125 20.39 -17.81 3.17
N THR A 126 20.27 -17.38 4.42
CA THR A 126 21.38 -16.82 5.22
C THR A 126 21.04 -17.09 6.67
N ALA A 127 21.82 -17.97 7.28
CA ALA A 127 21.64 -18.45 8.63
C ALA A 127 21.96 -17.33 9.64
N GLU A 128 20.96 -16.50 9.96
CA GLU A 128 20.91 -15.70 11.19
C GLU A 128 19.45 -15.30 11.46
N SER A 129 18.78 -16.09 12.33
CA SER A 129 17.43 -15.90 12.85
C SER A 129 16.33 -15.57 11.83
N ALA A 130 15.75 -16.60 11.20
CA ALA A 130 14.47 -16.52 10.51
C ALA A 130 13.34 -16.20 11.51
N SER A 131 13.18 -14.91 11.82
CA SER A 131 12.05 -14.37 12.57
C SER A 131 10.79 -14.48 11.70
N ALA A 132 9.86 -15.38 12.05
CA ALA A 132 8.58 -15.51 11.37
C ALA A 132 7.81 -14.18 11.42
N ALA A 133 7.43 -13.64 10.26
CA ALA A 133 6.56 -12.47 10.17
C ALA A 133 5.10 -12.88 10.45
N THR A 134 4.33 -12.02 11.12
CA THR A 134 2.89 -12.24 11.37
C THR A 134 2.08 -11.36 10.44
N CYS A 135 1.01 -11.92 9.87
CA CYS A 135 0.10 -11.21 8.97
C CYS A 135 -1.24 -10.98 9.67
N SER A 136 -1.86 -9.83 9.42
CA SER A 136 -3.26 -9.59 9.74
C SER A 136 -3.92 -8.90 8.56
N ARG A 137 -5.21 -9.14 8.33
CA ARG A 137 -5.89 -8.66 7.13
C ARG A 137 -7.14 -7.86 7.48
N ALA A 138 -7.45 -6.89 6.65
CA ALA A 138 -8.69 -6.13 6.71
C ALA A 138 -9.21 -5.85 5.30
N ALA A 139 -10.53 -5.74 5.17
CA ALA A 139 -11.20 -5.27 3.96
C ALA A 139 -11.88 -3.93 4.25
N PHE A 140 -11.54 -2.90 3.49
CA PHE A 140 -12.22 -1.61 3.49
C PHE A 140 -13.23 -1.57 2.36
N MET A 141 -14.49 -1.32 2.68
CA MET A 141 -15.60 -1.16 1.73
C MET A 141 -15.88 0.32 1.53
N LEU A 142 -15.73 0.79 0.30
CA LEU A 142 -15.93 2.18 -0.12
C LEU A 142 -17.20 2.29 -0.98
N SER A 143 -17.68 3.51 -1.22
CA SER A 143 -18.91 3.72 -1.98
C SER A 143 -18.72 3.50 -3.48
N THR A 144 -17.50 3.76 -3.99
CA THR A 144 -17.18 3.64 -5.41
C THR A 144 -15.79 3.05 -5.67
N ALA A 145 -15.58 2.54 -6.89
CA ALA A 145 -14.27 2.07 -7.33
C ALA A 145 -13.21 3.19 -7.37
N ASN A 146 -13.62 4.44 -7.63
CA ASN A 146 -12.72 5.60 -7.64
C ASN A 146 -12.26 5.96 -6.22
N GLU A 147 -13.15 5.85 -5.22
CA GLU A 147 -12.79 6.00 -3.81
C GLU A 147 -11.84 4.89 -3.36
N ALA A 148 -12.11 3.64 -3.74
CA ALA A 148 -11.20 2.53 -3.45
C ALA A 148 -9.81 2.72 -4.07
N LEU A 149 -9.74 3.24 -5.30
CA LEU A 149 -8.45 3.59 -5.94
C LEU A 149 -7.73 4.70 -5.18
N PHE A 150 -8.44 5.78 -4.85
CA PHE A 150 -7.90 6.89 -4.06
C PHE A 150 -7.37 6.42 -2.71
N PHE A 151 -8.21 5.73 -1.94
CA PHE A 151 -7.88 5.23 -0.61
C PHE A 151 -6.67 4.31 -0.66
N SER A 152 -6.59 3.42 -1.65
CA SER A 152 -5.46 2.50 -1.83
C SER A 152 -4.13 3.22 -2.09
N GLU A 153 -4.13 4.28 -2.91
CA GLU A 153 -2.92 5.09 -3.15
C GLU A 153 -2.54 5.94 -1.93
N TRP A 154 -3.54 6.51 -1.24
CA TRP A 154 -3.34 7.27 -0.02
C TRP A 154 -2.70 6.41 1.08
N LEU A 155 -3.15 5.17 1.25
CA LEU A 155 -2.56 4.21 2.19
C LEU A 155 -1.10 3.88 1.88
N GLU A 156 -0.77 3.67 0.60
CA GLU A 156 0.61 3.38 0.20
C GLU A 156 1.52 4.57 0.48
N PHE A 157 1.07 5.78 0.16
CA PHE A 157 1.85 6.99 0.40
C PHE A 157 2.14 7.20 1.88
N HIS A 158 1.16 6.96 2.76
CA HIS A 158 1.26 7.20 4.20
C HIS A 158 1.81 6.02 5.01
N PHE A 159 2.44 5.03 4.35
CA PHE A 159 2.98 3.86 5.02
C PHE A 159 3.91 4.23 6.18
N ALA A 160 4.74 5.27 6.02
CA ALA A 160 5.69 5.68 7.06
C ALA A 160 4.99 6.21 8.32
N GLU A 161 3.92 7.01 8.18
CA GLU A 161 3.10 7.43 9.31
C GLU A 161 2.40 6.24 9.96
N LEU A 162 1.81 5.34 9.16
CA LEU A 162 1.13 4.15 9.67
C LEU A 162 2.09 3.25 10.46
N ALA A 163 3.30 3.04 9.95
CA ALA A 163 4.34 2.27 10.64
C ALA A 163 4.85 2.97 11.91
N ALA A 164 4.92 4.31 11.92
CA ALA A 164 5.24 5.07 13.13
C ALA A 164 4.16 4.93 14.20
N HIS A 165 2.88 4.98 13.82
CA HIS A 165 1.76 4.75 14.73
C HIS A 165 1.73 3.32 15.26
N ALA A 166 1.92 2.32 14.40
CA ALA A 166 2.02 0.93 14.79
C ALA A 166 3.05 0.71 15.90
N ARG A 167 4.22 1.38 15.79
CA ARG A 167 5.29 1.33 16.79
C ARG A 167 4.96 2.08 18.08
N ALA A 168 4.18 3.16 18.02
CA ALA A 168 3.81 3.96 19.18
C ALA A 168 2.77 3.24 20.09
N MET A 169 1.97 2.34 19.51
CA MET A 169 0.92 1.59 20.21
C MET A 169 1.50 0.43 21.05
N ALA A 170 2.40 0.73 22.01
CA ALA A 170 2.89 -0.07 23.17
C ALA A 170 3.08 -1.60 23.03
N SER A 171 3.09 -2.13 21.82
CA SER A 171 3.13 -3.53 21.44
C SER A 171 4.38 -3.74 20.58
N PRO A 172 5.07 -4.88 20.67
CA PRO A 172 6.24 -5.15 19.82
C PRO A 172 5.93 -5.26 18.32
N SER A 173 4.69 -4.98 17.90
CA SER A 173 4.22 -4.95 16.51
C SER A 173 4.90 -3.84 15.71
N ASN A 174 6.04 -4.18 15.10
CA ASN A 174 6.68 -3.32 14.11
C ASN A 174 6.08 -3.63 12.73
N LEU A 175 5.22 -2.75 12.22
CA LEU A 175 4.66 -2.86 10.88
C LEU A 175 5.80 -2.72 9.84
N LEU A 176 6.06 -3.80 9.11
CA LEU A 176 7.12 -3.89 8.11
C LEU A 176 6.65 -3.54 6.71
N ASP A 177 5.40 -3.90 6.40
CA ASP A 177 4.85 -3.68 5.08
C ASP A 177 3.31 -3.68 5.10
N LEU A 178 2.75 -3.12 4.04
CA LEU A 178 1.35 -3.18 3.66
C LEU A 178 1.27 -3.75 2.24
N ASP A 179 0.58 -4.87 2.07
CA ASP A 179 0.14 -5.32 0.75
C ASP A 179 -1.32 -4.96 0.56
N ARG A 180 -1.65 -4.37 -0.59
CA ARG A 180 -2.98 -3.82 -0.89
C ARG A 180 -3.50 -4.38 -2.20
N ARG A 181 -4.72 -4.91 -2.18
CA ARG A 181 -5.40 -5.45 -3.36
C ARG A 181 -6.78 -4.83 -3.48
N ARG A 182 -7.04 -4.20 -4.63
CA ARG A 182 -8.33 -3.57 -4.92
C ARG A 182 -9.20 -4.50 -5.75
N THR A 183 -10.46 -4.62 -5.36
CA THR A 183 -11.50 -5.33 -6.12
C THR A 183 -12.75 -4.46 -6.08
N ASP A 184 -13.12 -3.90 -7.23
CA ASP A 184 -14.20 -2.92 -7.36
C ASP A 184 -14.08 -1.76 -6.35
N ALA A 185 -15.05 -1.62 -5.46
CA ALA A 185 -15.11 -0.61 -4.40
C ALA A 185 -14.50 -1.09 -3.07
N THR A 186 -13.76 -2.21 -3.07
CA THR A 186 -13.14 -2.78 -1.87
C THR A 186 -11.62 -2.72 -1.95
N VAL A 187 -10.97 -2.35 -0.85
CA VAL A 187 -9.52 -2.41 -0.67
C VAL A 187 -9.18 -3.44 0.41
N ASN A 188 -8.62 -4.57 0.01
CA ASN A 188 -8.08 -5.57 0.91
C ASN A 188 -6.65 -5.18 1.28
N VAL A 189 -6.34 -5.18 2.58
CA VAL A 189 -5.02 -4.78 3.11
C VAL A 189 -4.49 -5.90 3.98
N ALA A 190 -3.27 -6.36 3.70
CA ALA A 190 -2.51 -7.26 4.54
C ALA A 190 -1.40 -6.48 5.25
N PHE A 191 -1.47 -6.47 6.58
CA PHE A 191 -0.53 -5.84 7.49
C PHE A 191 0.53 -6.86 7.88
N ILE A 192 1.78 -6.59 7.49
CA ILE A 192 2.89 -7.50 7.74
C ILE A 192 3.70 -6.95 8.91
N TYR A 193 3.69 -7.66 10.03
CA TYR A 193 4.41 -7.27 11.25
C TYR A 193 5.66 -8.11 11.44
N ARG A 194 6.71 -7.48 12.01
CA ARG A 194 7.84 -8.21 12.58
C ARG A 194 7.34 -8.97 13.80
N TYR A 195 7.60 -10.28 13.82
CA TYR A 195 7.45 -11.23 14.93
C TYR A 195 6.70 -10.67 16.15
N SER A 196 5.40 -10.96 16.24
CA SER A 196 4.68 -10.80 17.50
C SER A 196 4.51 -12.17 18.14
N CYS A 197 4.94 -12.31 19.39
CA CYS A 197 4.62 -13.47 20.21
C CYS A 197 3.14 -13.52 20.65
N ASN A 198 2.34 -12.52 20.27
CA ASN A 198 0.94 -12.38 20.67
C ASN A 198 0.05 -11.99 19.48
N SER A 199 -0.69 -12.97 18.95
CA SER A 199 -1.66 -12.77 17.87
C SER A 199 -2.73 -11.74 18.23
N ASN A 200 -3.20 -11.73 19.48
CA ASN A 200 -4.19 -10.76 19.94
C ASN A 200 -3.66 -9.32 19.92
N ALA A 201 -2.35 -9.13 20.16
CA ALA A 201 -1.73 -7.81 20.09
C ALA A 201 -1.62 -7.31 18.64
N VAL A 202 -1.36 -8.21 17.68
CA VAL A 202 -1.35 -7.89 16.24
C VAL A 202 -2.75 -7.55 15.75
N HIS A 203 -3.74 -8.32 16.17
CA HIS A 203 -5.14 -8.09 15.80
C HIS A 203 -5.61 -6.73 16.34
N ARG A 204 -5.34 -6.43 17.62
CA ARG A 204 -5.65 -5.12 18.21
C ARG A 204 -4.93 -3.97 17.51
N ALA A 205 -3.64 -4.11 17.23
CA ALA A 205 -2.89 -3.08 16.53
C ALA A 205 -3.46 -2.84 15.12
N THR A 206 -3.87 -3.91 14.43
CA THR A 206 -4.51 -3.81 13.12
C THR A 206 -5.87 -3.14 13.21
N ASP A 207 -6.69 -3.50 14.20
CA ASP A 207 -7.99 -2.87 14.43
C ASP A 207 -7.86 -1.37 14.70
N GLU A 208 -6.94 -0.98 15.58
CA GLU A 208 -6.67 0.43 15.91
C GLU A 208 -6.17 1.22 14.69
N LEU A 209 -5.27 0.64 13.88
CA LEU A 209 -4.86 1.25 12.61
C LEU A 209 -6.04 1.40 11.66
N CYS A 210 -6.85 0.35 11.48
CA CYS A 210 -8.02 0.35 10.61
C CYS A 210 -9.05 1.40 11.01
N ALA A 211 -9.40 1.48 12.29
CA ALA A 211 -10.29 2.49 12.85
C ALA A 211 -9.79 3.89 12.54
N ARG A 212 -8.50 4.12 12.75
CA ARG A 212 -7.89 5.42 12.46
C ARG A 212 -7.87 5.75 10.98
N MET A 213 -7.47 4.82 10.12
CA MET A 213 -7.44 5.04 8.66
C MET A 213 -8.83 5.36 8.14
N ALA A 214 -9.86 4.68 8.63
CA ALA A 214 -11.24 4.97 8.30
C ALA A 214 -11.68 6.36 8.77
N GLN A 215 -11.38 6.69 10.04
CA GLN A 215 -11.70 7.99 10.62
C GLN A 215 -11.00 9.13 9.88
N GLU A 216 -9.73 8.98 9.55
CA GLU A 216 -8.94 10.01 8.84
C GLU A 216 -9.45 10.21 7.41
N ALA A 217 -9.77 9.13 6.71
CA ALA A 217 -10.36 9.21 5.37
C ALA A 217 -11.73 9.90 5.38
N GLU A 218 -12.56 9.62 6.38
CA GLU A 218 -13.86 10.28 6.56
C GLU A 218 -13.68 11.77 6.89
N GLN A 219 -12.79 12.11 7.82
CA GLN A 219 -12.58 13.50 8.25
C GLN A 219 -11.95 14.38 7.17
N CYS A 220 -10.95 13.86 6.46
CA CYS A 220 -10.18 14.65 5.50
C CYS A 220 -10.85 14.72 4.12
N PHE A 221 -11.59 13.68 3.74
CA PHE A 221 -12.08 13.50 2.38
C PHE A 221 -13.59 13.21 2.30
N GLY A 222 -14.28 12.96 3.42
CA GLY A 222 -15.68 12.51 3.40
C GLY A 222 -15.85 11.09 2.85
N VAL A 223 -14.76 10.31 2.77
CA VAL A 223 -14.79 8.93 2.30
C VAL A 223 -15.30 8.07 3.44
N CYS A 224 -16.57 7.67 3.37
CA CYS A 224 -17.13 6.71 4.31
C CYS A 224 -16.55 5.32 3.98
N SER A 225 -15.66 4.83 4.85
CA SER A 225 -15.15 3.48 4.76
C SER A 225 -15.61 2.67 5.96
N ARG A 226 -16.39 1.61 5.71
CA ARG A 226 -16.55 0.55 6.69
C ARG A 226 -15.40 -0.43 6.50
N TYR A 227 -14.81 -0.93 7.57
CA TYR A 227 -13.81 -1.99 7.49
C TYR A 227 -14.24 -3.22 8.28
N GLU A 228 -13.74 -4.37 7.84
CA GLU A 228 -13.90 -5.65 8.53
C GLU A 228 -12.54 -6.33 8.63
N LEU A 229 -12.19 -6.81 9.82
CA LEU A 229 -11.00 -7.63 10.01
C LEU A 229 -11.27 -9.03 9.46
N LEU A 230 -10.32 -9.55 8.69
CA LEU A 230 -10.40 -10.87 8.11
C LEU A 230 -9.61 -11.81 9.02
N ASP A 231 -10.33 -12.63 9.79
CA ASP A 231 -9.70 -13.66 10.61
C ASP A 231 -8.96 -14.68 9.72
N GLU A 232 -7.74 -15.05 10.12
CA GLU A 232 -6.96 -16.09 9.44
C GLU A 232 -7.60 -17.49 9.55
N GLN A 233 -8.75 -17.64 10.22
CA GLN A 233 -9.29 -18.93 10.66
C GLN A 233 -10.59 -19.42 9.99
N LYS A 234 -11.09 -18.79 8.92
CA LYS A 234 -12.41 -19.18 8.36
C LYS A 234 -12.43 -19.95 7.03
N ASP A 235 -11.29 -20.24 6.41
CA ASP A 235 -11.24 -20.98 5.12
C ASP A 235 -10.46 -22.30 5.12
N LEU A 236 -10.27 -22.93 6.29
CA LEU A 236 -9.95 -24.37 6.36
C LEU A 236 -11.00 -25.14 7.15
N ALA A 237 -12.25 -25.11 6.67
CA ALA A 237 -13.17 -26.22 6.90
C ALA A 237 -13.03 -27.19 5.71
N PRO A 238 -12.55 -28.42 5.89
CA PRO A 238 -12.68 -29.42 4.83
C PRO A 238 -14.17 -29.64 4.58
N PRO A 239 -14.65 -29.63 3.32
CA PRO A 239 -16.05 -29.88 3.05
C PRO A 239 -16.38 -31.31 3.47
N ASP A 240 -17.33 -31.38 4.40
CA ASP A 240 -18.15 -32.52 4.78
C ASP A 240 -17.58 -33.93 4.57
N GLY A 241 -17.34 -34.57 5.71
CA GLY A 241 -17.23 -36.01 5.79
C GLY A 241 -18.46 -36.70 5.21
N ARG A 242 -18.25 -37.51 4.17
CA ARG A 242 -18.99 -38.76 3.97
C ARG A 242 -18.07 -39.88 3.47
N LEU A 243 -17.88 -40.82 4.39
CA LEU A 243 -17.85 -42.28 4.18
C LEU A 243 -16.70 -42.85 3.34
N ARG A 244 -15.88 -43.69 3.98
CA ARG A 244 -16.05 -45.15 3.88
C ARG A 244 -15.28 -45.87 4.98
N SER A 245 -16.03 -46.60 5.79
CA SER A 245 -15.57 -47.71 6.60
C SER A 245 -14.82 -48.70 5.72
N VAL A 246 -13.57 -49.01 6.07
CA VAL A 246 -12.83 -50.13 5.48
C VAL A 246 -12.83 -51.28 6.50
N PRO A 247 -13.30 -52.49 6.15
CA PRO A 247 -13.27 -53.63 7.06
C PRO A 247 -11.82 -54.05 7.29
N SER A 248 -11.46 -54.17 8.56
CA SER A 248 -10.22 -54.78 9.03
C SER A 248 -10.22 -56.27 8.68
N ALA A 249 -9.43 -56.65 7.67
CA ALA A 249 -9.01 -58.03 7.47
C ALA A 249 -7.64 -58.03 6.81
N TRP A 250 -6.61 -58.38 7.58
CA TRP A 250 -5.52 -59.30 7.24
C TRP A 250 -4.41 -59.18 8.30
N GLN A 251 -4.31 -60.19 9.17
CA GLN A 251 -3.09 -60.54 9.89
C GLN A 251 -2.46 -61.75 9.20
N PRO A 252 -1.13 -61.79 9.11
CA PRO A 252 -0.45 -63.06 9.25
C PRO A 252 0.71 -63.00 10.25
N GLY A 253 0.77 -64.03 11.10
CA GLY A 253 2.02 -64.64 11.55
C GLY A 253 2.53 -64.22 12.93
N ARG A 254 2.11 -64.94 13.98
CA ARG A 254 3.02 -65.28 15.09
C ARG A 254 3.34 -66.77 15.03
N HIS A 255 4.64 -67.04 15.10
CA HIS A 255 5.25 -68.37 15.18
C HIS A 255 5.18 -68.99 16.59
N SER A 256 5.45 -70.30 16.58
CA SER A 256 5.86 -71.21 17.66
C SER A 256 4.67 -71.90 18.36
N ASN A 257 4.58 -73.23 18.41
CA ASN A 257 5.62 -74.27 18.54
C ASN A 257 5.28 -75.53 17.72
#